data_AF-A0A4R9LXQ7-F1
#
_entry.id   AF-A0A4R9LXQ7-F1
#
_cell.length_a   1.000
_cell.length_b   1.000
_cell.length_c   1.000
_cell.angle_alpha   90.00
_cell.angle_beta   90.00
_cell.angle_gamma   90.00
#
_symmetry.space_group_name_H-M   'P 1'
#
loop_
_entity.id
_entity.type
_entity.pdbx_description
1 polymer ?
#
loop_
_entity_poly.entity_id
_entity_poly.type
_entity_poly.pdbx_seq_one_letter_code
_entity_poly.pdbx_strand_id
1 'polypeptide(L)'
;MRIVFFNLLLLFTLAQCSANKNYQLRESNPELKKYENTSLDPLLVSPYSHSIFKLPIYDTYLEEAYRTIISVRFSQTAIQEAEENYLLKKQIGEKGEAFLFAYRELPLLQVRLEKLHVTGLEYLALLPQNESISSDSTRSAVRNELNFTVSEIQYMQKQISTSIRKSKELFSRLYPAEPKQKNTITATKLKIHNPHENKPLFLSSAEDQCYASRAYRQWFILYGSIRMGDTPLEELFPDPNQSYRFEEKTTIVDFAYTIFFAPLTTITTKTIRVDACDSASLADYRKLQEERDLYKTLLAQKKEEENKTAVVEAETREVPEEESFYMKRVAMIQLNDGTVIQGDIKSFSLETITLEMAGETRNIEKQQIDRIRYTRIKVDTEGKPI
;
A
#
# COMPACT_ATOMS: atom_id res chain seq x y z
N MET A 1 -15.39 33.35 -56.74
CA MET A 1 -14.69 33.81 -55.52
C MET A 1 -15.37 33.27 -54.24
N ARG A 2 -15.65 31.96 -54.16
CA ARG A 2 -16.27 31.31 -52.97
C ARG A 2 -15.66 29.94 -52.62
N ILE A 3 -14.74 29.42 -53.44
CA ILE A 3 -14.16 28.08 -53.28
C ILE A 3 -12.82 28.12 -52.53
N VAL A 4 -12.17 29.29 -52.44
CA VAL A 4 -10.87 29.42 -51.77
C VAL A 4 -10.99 29.51 -50.24
N PHE A 5 -12.13 29.98 -49.72
CA PHE A 5 -12.32 30.13 -48.27
C PHE A 5 -12.61 28.81 -47.53
N PHE A 6 -13.09 27.77 -48.23
CA PHE A 6 -13.41 26.50 -47.58
C PHE A 6 -12.17 25.62 -47.36
N ASN A 7 -11.16 25.73 -48.22
CA ASN A 7 -9.91 24.99 -48.06
C ASN A 7 -8.97 25.61 -47.01
N LEU A 8 -9.07 26.92 -46.73
CA LEU A 8 -8.26 27.56 -45.69
C LEU A 8 -8.79 27.24 -44.27
N LEU A 9 -10.10 27.02 -44.12
CA LEU A 9 -10.70 26.67 -42.82
C LEU A 9 -10.43 25.21 -42.43
N LEU A 10 -10.30 24.30 -43.41
CA LEU A 10 -10.00 22.88 -43.17
C LEU A 10 -8.53 22.63 -42.77
N LEU A 11 -7.63 23.55 -43.14
CA LEU A 11 -6.20 23.49 -42.77
C LEU A 11 -5.95 24.01 -41.34
N PHE A 12 -6.85 24.81 -40.76
CA PHE A 12 -6.72 25.28 -39.37
C PHE A 12 -7.21 24.28 -38.32
N THR A 13 -7.99 23.26 -38.70
CA THR A 13 -8.49 22.24 -37.76
C THR A 13 -7.55 21.03 -37.59
N LEU A 14 -6.49 20.91 -38.38
CA LEU A 14 -5.52 19.80 -38.27
C LEU A 14 -4.24 20.17 -37.49
N ALA A 15 -4.12 21.42 -37.05
CA ALA A 15 -2.98 21.90 -36.25
C ALA A 15 -3.32 22.06 -34.76
N GLN A 16 -4.24 21.26 -34.21
CA GLN A 16 -4.35 21.16 -32.75
C GLN A 16 -3.22 20.30 -32.20
N CYS A 17 -2.18 21.02 -31.77
CA CYS A 17 -1.13 20.63 -30.86
C CYS A 17 -1.45 19.34 -30.09
N SER A 18 -0.66 18.30 -30.35
CA SER A 18 -0.39 17.21 -29.41
C SER A 18 0.33 17.78 -28.18
N ALA A 19 -0.36 18.57 -27.37
CA ALA A 19 0.10 18.88 -26.03
C ALA A 19 -0.13 17.62 -25.20
N ASN A 20 0.95 16.94 -24.83
CA ASN A 20 0.92 15.87 -23.83
C ASN A 20 0.25 16.43 -22.57
N LYS A 21 -1.02 16.08 -22.36
CA LYS A 21 -1.73 16.43 -21.12
C LYS A 21 -1.15 15.53 -20.03
N ASN A 22 -0.41 16.13 -19.10
CA ASN A 22 0.01 15.44 -17.90
C ASN A 22 -1.23 15.17 -17.05
N TYR A 23 -1.56 13.90 -16.83
CA TYR A 23 -2.62 13.53 -15.93
C TYR A 23 -2.07 13.54 -14.50
N GLN A 24 -2.68 14.35 -13.64
CA GLN A 24 -2.45 14.26 -12.21
C GLN A 24 -3.29 13.10 -11.69
N LEU A 25 -2.63 12.10 -11.09
CA LEU A 25 -3.30 11.04 -10.37
C LEU A 25 -4.08 11.69 -9.22
N ARG A 26 -5.41 11.58 -9.25
CA ARG A 26 -6.23 11.84 -8.06
C ARG A 26 -6.32 10.54 -7.27
N GLU A 27 -6.18 10.65 -5.95
CA GLU A 27 -6.24 9.52 -5.04
C GLU A 27 -7.62 8.85 -5.15
N SER A 28 -7.65 7.62 -5.64
CA SER A 28 -8.93 6.90 -5.85
C SER A 28 -9.46 6.23 -4.58
N ASN A 29 -8.63 6.10 -3.53
CA ASN A 29 -9.07 5.49 -2.29
C ASN A 29 -9.95 6.49 -1.53
N PRO A 30 -11.26 6.21 -1.36
CA PRO A 30 -12.18 7.14 -0.69
C PRO A 30 -11.77 7.44 0.75
N GLU A 31 -11.03 6.52 1.41
CA GLU A 31 -10.53 6.74 2.77
C GLU A 31 -9.35 7.72 2.83
N LEU A 32 -8.58 7.85 1.75
CA LEU A 32 -7.46 8.79 1.67
C LEU A 32 -7.90 10.20 1.27
N LYS A 33 -9.06 10.32 0.61
CA LYS A 33 -9.60 11.60 0.14
C LYS A 33 -9.77 12.64 1.25
N LYS A 34 -10.06 12.20 2.49
CA LYS A 34 -10.18 13.11 3.65
C LYS A 34 -8.84 13.71 4.12
N TYR A 35 -7.72 13.17 3.63
CA TYR A 35 -6.37 13.64 3.93
C TYR A 35 -5.75 14.47 2.80
N GLU A 36 -6.46 14.70 1.69
CA GLU A 36 -6.00 15.59 0.61
C GLU A 36 -5.72 17.00 1.17
N ASN A 37 -4.58 17.58 0.81
CA ASN A 37 -4.09 18.89 1.28
C ASN A 37 -3.77 18.97 2.79
N THR A 38 -3.62 17.84 3.48
CA THR A 38 -3.16 17.81 4.88
C THR A 38 -1.66 17.51 4.97
N SER A 39 -1.05 17.60 6.15
CA SER A 39 0.36 17.19 6.35
C SER A 39 0.62 15.72 6.05
N LEU A 40 -0.43 14.90 6.01
CA LEU A 40 -0.38 13.49 5.66
C LEU A 40 -0.45 13.23 4.15
N ASP A 41 -0.74 14.25 3.33
CA ASP A 41 -0.87 14.11 1.89
C ASP A 41 0.49 13.84 1.23
N PRO A 42 0.74 12.62 0.73
CA PRO A 42 2.01 12.27 0.09
C PRO A 42 2.25 13.05 -1.22
N LEU A 43 1.20 13.59 -1.85
CA LEU A 43 1.28 14.36 -3.09
C LEU A 43 1.81 15.77 -2.88
N LEU A 44 1.71 16.33 -1.66
CA LEU A 44 2.33 17.62 -1.32
C LEU A 44 3.86 17.53 -1.28
N VAL A 45 4.39 16.38 -0.86
CA VAL A 45 5.85 16.15 -0.76
C VAL A 45 6.43 15.74 -2.12
N SER A 46 5.71 14.93 -2.88
CA SER A 46 6.16 14.43 -4.19
C SER A 46 4.96 14.30 -5.12
N PRO A 47 4.64 15.32 -5.94
CA PRO A 47 3.54 15.22 -6.88
C PRO A 47 3.85 14.13 -7.91
N TYR A 48 3.09 13.04 -7.88
CA TYR A 48 3.23 11.97 -8.86
C TYR A 48 2.43 12.31 -10.10
N SER A 49 3.14 12.44 -11.22
CA SER A 49 2.56 12.48 -12.55
C SER A 49 3.20 11.38 -13.37
N HIS A 50 2.40 10.60 -14.07
CA HIS A 50 2.90 9.63 -15.05
C HIS A 50 2.43 10.02 -16.44
N SER A 51 3.22 9.62 -17.43
CA SER A 51 2.85 9.81 -18.83
C SER A 51 1.83 8.75 -19.23
N ILE A 52 0.79 9.14 -19.97
CA ILE A 52 -0.14 8.20 -20.61
C ILE A 52 0.37 7.91 -22.02
N PHE A 53 0.71 6.66 -22.28
CA PHE A 53 1.31 6.24 -23.54
C PHE A 53 0.27 5.74 -24.56
N LYS A 54 -1.01 5.65 -24.16
CA LYS A 54 -2.09 5.03 -24.94
C LYS A 54 -1.83 3.55 -25.20
N LEU A 55 -1.15 2.90 -24.27
CA LEU A 55 -0.88 1.48 -24.28
C LEU A 55 -1.54 0.88 -23.04
N PRO A 56 -2.79 0.36 -23.15
CA PRO A 56 -3.63 0.06 -21.99
C PRO A 56 -2.95 -0.80 -20.94
N ILE A 57 -2.18 -1.81 -21.37
CA ILE A 57 -1.48 -2.74 -20.49
C ILE A 57 -0.45 -2.01 -19.61
N TYR A 58 0.34 -1.10 -20.19
CA TYR A 58 1.36 -0.35 -19.46
C TYR A 58 0.74 0.78 -18.64
N ASP A 59 -0.24 1.49 -19.21
CA ASP A 59 -0.92 2.60 -18.54
C ASP A 59 -1.65 2.11 -17.27
N THR A 60 -2.35 0.97 -17.34
CA THR A 60 -3.00 0.36 -16.16
C THR A 60 -1.99 -0.09 -15.10
N TYR A 61 -0.87 -0.68 -15.51
CA TYR A 61 0.18 -1.07 -14.57
C TYR A 61 0.81 0.14 -13.89
N LEU A 62 1.15 1.19 -14.65
CA LEU A 62 1.74 2.41 -14.10
C LEU A 62 0.76 3.05 -13.11
N GLU A 63 -0.52 3.14 -13.47
CA GLU A 63 -1.54 3.67 -12.57
C GLU A 63 -1.63 2.87 -11.25
N GLU A 64 -1.70 1.55 -11.32
CA GLU A 64 -1.76 0.71 -10.10
C GLU A 64 -0.47 0.82 -9.27
N ALA A 65 0.68 0.88 -9.94
CA ALA A 65 1.97 1.04 -9.29
C ALA A 65 2.07 2.36 -8.54
N TYR A 66 1.73 3.47 -9.19
CA TYR A 66 1.77 4.78 -8.55
C TYR A 66 0.77 4.87 -7.39
N ARG A 67 -0.47 4.39 -7.54
CA ARG A 67 -1.46 4.34 -6.44
C ARG A 67 -0.92 3.57 -5.23
N THR A 68 -0.25 2.44 -5.48
CA THR A 68 0.35 1.61 -4.42
C THR A 68 1.51 2.34 -3.75
N ILE A 69 2.42 2.93 -4.51
CA ILE A 69 3.54 3.72 -3.98
C ILE A 69 3.02 4.87 -3.11
N ILE A 70 1.98 5.57 -3.57
CA ILE A 70 1.38 6.69 -2.85
C ILE A 70 0.78 6.21 -1.51
N SER A 71 0.02 5.12 -1.54
CA SER A 71 -0.58 4.51 -0.33
C SER A 71 0.48 4.07 0.70
N VAL A 72 1.62 3.56 0.22
CA VAL A 72 2.75 3.18 1.09
C VAL A 72 3.39 4.40 1.73
N ARG A 73 3.63 5.47 0.96
CA ARG A 73 4.17 6.71 1.50
C ARG A 73 3.23 7.38 2.50
N PHE A 74 1.94 7.44 2.19
CA PHE A 74 0.92 7.90 3.14
C PHE A 74 1.03 7.13 4.46
N SER A 75 1.09 5.79 4.37
CA SER A 75 1.18 4.92 5.55
C SER A 75 2.45 5.17 6.36
N GLN A 76 3.59 5.44 5.70
CA GLN A 76 4.85 5.79 6.36
C GLN A 76 4.74 7.14 7.09
N THR A 77 4.19 8.17 6.44
CA THR A 77 3.96 9.48 7.07
C THR A 77 3.01 9.38 8.25
N ALA A 78 1.91 8.62 8.13
CA ALA A 78 0.96 8.41 9.21
C ALA A 78 1.59 7.72 10.43
N ILE A 79 2.49 6.75 10.22
CA ILE A 79 3.25 6.11 11.30
C ILE A 79 4.19 7.11 11.98
N GLN A 80 4.93 7.88 11.18
CA GLN A 80 5.87 8.86 11.70
C GLN A 80 5.14 9.93 12.55
N GLU A 81 4.03 10.48 12.05
CA GLU A 81 3.25 11.47 12.81
C GLU A 81 2.65 10.87 14.10
N ALA A 82 2.20 9.61 14.06
CA ALA A 82 1.69 8.94 15.25
C ALA A 82 2.80 8.71 16.30
N GLU A 83 4.01 8.38 15.85
CA GLU A 83 5.19 8.24 16.71
C GLU A 83 5.57 9.58 17.36
N GLU A 84 5.63 10.65 16.57
CA GLU A 84 5.90 12.01 17.06
C GLU A 84 4.85 12.46 18.08
N ASN A 85 3.56 12.25 17.82
CA ASN A 85 2.49 12.59 18.75
C ASN A 85 2.56 11.79 20.05
N TYR A 86 2.92 10.51 19.96
CA TYR A 86 3.12 9.66 21.13
C TYR A 86 4.26 10.19 22.02
N LEU A 87 5.40 10.53 21.41
CA LEU A 87 6.56 11.09 22.12
C LEU A 87 6.22 12.44 22.78
N LEU A 88 5.40 13.26 22.12
CA LEU A 88 4.94 14.55 22.65
C LEU A 88 3.74 14.44 23.59
N LYS A 89 3.23 13.24 23.88
CA LYS A 89 2.01 12.99 24.69
C LYS A 89 0.79 13.78 24.22
N LYS A 90 0.68 14.05 22.92
CA LYS A 90 -0.48 14.72 22.31
C LYS A 90 -1.61 13.72 22.11
N GLN A 91 -2.87 14.20 22.18
CA GLN A 91 -4.01 13.37 21.80
C GLN A 91 -3.92 12.99 20.31
N ILE A 92 -4.20 11.72 20.02
CA ILE A 92 -3.94 11.10 18.71
C ILE A 92 -5.03 11.49 17.68
N GLY A 93 -6.25 11.86 18.13
CA GLY A 93 -7.29 12.47 17.30
C GLY A 93 -7.49 11.82 15.91
N GLU A 94 -7.70 12.66 14.89
CA GLU A 94 -7.85 12.24 13.48
C GLU A 94 -6.60 11.56 12.91
N LYS A 95 -5.41 11.86 13.47
CA LYS A 95 -4.14 11.22 13.10
C LYS A 95 -4.09 9.75 13.54
N GLY A 96 -4.89 9.39 14.55
CA GLY A 96 -5.05 8.01 14.99
C GLY A 96 -5.77 7.15 13.97
N GLU A 97 -6.76 7.71 13.27
CA GLU A 97 -7.43 7.00 12.19
C GLU A 97 -6.48 6.73 11.02
N ALA A 98 -5.65 7.70 10.65
CA ALA A 98 -4.64 7.54 9.59
C ALA A 98 -3.63 6.44 9.96
N PHE A 99 -3.20 6.41 11.22
CA PHE A 99 -2.34 5.34 11.73
C PHE A 99 -3.03 3.97 11.71
N LEU A 100 -4.29 3.87 12.14
CA LEU A 100 -5.05 2.61 12.10
C LEU A 100 -5.28 2.12 10.67
N PHE A 101 -5.48 3.02 9.71
CA PHE A 101 -5.47 2.70 8.30
C PHE A 101 -4.11 2.12 7.89
N ALA A 102 -3.01 2.84 8.14
CA ALA A 102 -1.66 2.41 7.80
C ALA A 102 -1.31 1.04 8.41
N TYR A 103 -1.67 0.81 9.67
CA TYR A 103 -1.44 -0.45 10.37
C TYR A 103 -2.14 -1.64 9.69
N ARG A 104 -3.38 -1.46 9.22
CA ARG A 104 -4.16 -2.49 8.53
C ARG A 104 -3.70 -2.73 7.09
N GLU A 105 -3.38 -1.65 6.38
CA GLU A 105 -3.11 -1.70 4.94
C GLU A 105 -1.66 -2.12 4.60
N LEU A 106 -0.68 -1.78 5.42
CA LEU A 106 0.73 -2.06 5.10
C LEU A 106 1.05 -3.52 4.75
N PRO A 107 0.52 -4.54 5.45
CA PRO A 107 0.73 -5.94 5.06
C PRO A 107 0.14 -6.27 3.68
N LEU A 108 -0.99 -5.66 3.31
CA LEU A 108 -1.62 -5.84 2.00
C LEU A 108 -0.80 -5.13 0.91
N LEU A 109 -0.35 -3.91 1.19
CA LEU A 109 0.50 -3.12 0.30
C LEU A 109 1.84 -3.82 0.05
N GLN A 110 2.41 -4.54 1.02
CA GLN A 110 3.62 -5.33 0.81
C GLN A 110 3.42 -6.39 -0.27
N VAL A 111 2.34 -7.16 -0.19
CA VAL A 111 2.02 -8.19 -1.20
C VAL A 111 1.80 -7.56 -2.57
N ARG A 112 1.06 -6.43 -2.61
CA ARG A 112 0.81 -5.72 -3.87
C ARG A 112 2.10 -5.18 -4.48
N LEU A 113 3.03 -4.63 -3.70
CA LEU A 113 4.34 -4.20 -4.17
C LEU A 113 5.16 -5.38 -4.73
N GLU A 114 5.14 -6.54 -4.06
CA GLU A 114 5.80 -7.77 -4.55
C GLU A 114 5.30 -8.16 -5.93
N LYS A 115 3.97 -8.21 -6.11
CA LYS A 115 3.34 -8.49 -7.40
C LYS A 115 3.71 -7.48 -8.48
N LEU A 116 3.57 -6.18 -8.19
CA LEU A 116 3.85 -5.12 -9.16
C LEU A 116 5.33 -5.11 -9.58
N HIS A 117 6.26 -5.40 -8.68
CA HIS A 117 7.68 -5.47 -9.04
C HIS A 117 7.94 -6.54 -10.10
N VAL A 118 7.36 -7.73 -9.92
CA VAL A 118 7.51 -8.84 -10.88
C VAL A 118 6.89 -8.47 -12.22
N THR A 119 5.64 -8.00 -12.22
CA THR A 119 4.95 -7.57 -13.44
C THR A 119 5.71 -6.48 -14.18
N GLY A 120 6.30 -5.52 -13.45
CA GLY A 120 7.14 -4.48 -14.05
C GLY A 120 8.41 -5.03 -14.70
N LEU A 121 9.07 -6.02 -14.08
CA LEU A 121 10.23 -6.69 -14.66
C LEU A 121 9.87 -7.50 -15.91
N GLU A 122 8.73 -8.18 -15.91
CA GLU A 122 8.20 -8.89 -17.09
C GLU A 122 7.94 -7.90 -18.24
N TYR A 123 7.31 -6.76 -17.94
CA TYR A 123 7.04 -5.71 -18.92
C TYR A 123 8.31 -5.09 -19.50
N LEU A 124 9.36 -4.94 -18.69
CA LEU A 124 10.67 -4.51 -19.15
C LEU A 124 11.34 -5.54 -20.07
N ALA A 125 11.21 -6.83 -19.77
CA ALA A 125 11.77 -7.91 -20.57
C ALA A 125 11.08 -8.06 -21.93
N LEU A 126 9.78 -7.76 -22.01
CA LEU A 126 9.02 -7.79 -23.27
C LEU A 126 9.38 -6.64 -24.24
N LEU A 127 10.02 -5.58 -23.76
CA LEU A 127 10.46 -4.49 -24.63
C LEU A 127 11.80 -4.86 -25.31
N PRO A 128 11.90 -4.80 -26.66
CA PRO A 128 13.11 -5.20 -27.39
C PRO A 128 14.32 -4.29 -27.07
N GLN A 129 15.48 -4.86 -26.76
CA GLN A 129 16.67 -4.10 -26.33
C GLN A 129 17.41 -3.39 -27.49
N ASN A 130 17.29 -3.91 -28.71
CA ASN A 130 17.99 -3.40 -29.89
C ASN A 130 17.04 -2.55 -30.74
N GLU A 131 17.17 -1.22 -30.67
CA GLU A 131 16.50 -0.33 -31.63
C GLU A 131 17.50 0.61 -32.32
N SER A 132 17.54 0.50 -33.65
CA SER A 132 18.19 1.42 -34.56
C SER A 132 17.46 2.78 -34.55
N ILE A 133 18.00 3.72 -33.77
CA ILE A 133 17.99 5.21 -33.81
C ILE A 133 16.75 6.01 -34.29
N SER A 134 15.85 5.55 -35.16
CA SER A 134 14.96 6.49 -35.88
C SER A 134 13.44 6.35 -35.74
N SER A 135 12.86 5.44 -34.96
CA SER A 135 11.38 5.30 -35.01
C SER A 135 10.58 5.00 -33.73
N ASP A 136 11.13 5.02 -32.51
CA ASP A 136 10.27 4.68 -31.35
C ASP A 136 10.53 5.48 -30.06
N SER A 137 10.37 6.81 -30.17
CA SER A 137 10.40 7.71 -29.01
C SER A 137 9.41 7.31 -27.91
N THR A 138 8.24 6.77 -28.28
CA THR A 138 7.24 6.27 -27.34
C THR A 138 7.73 5.04 -26.58
N ARG A 139 8.32 4.03 -27.24
CA ARG A 139 8.86 2.85 -26.54
C ARG A 139 10.00 3.19 -25.59
N SER A 140 10.90 4.09 -26.01
CA SER A 140 11.98 4.55 -25.13
C SER A 140 11.43 5.26 -23.88
N ALA A 141 10.38 6.07 -24.04
CA ALA A 141 9.70 6.74 -22.93
C ALA A 141 8.99 5.74 -22.00
N VAL A 142 8.28 4.74 -22.55
CA VAL A 142 7.65 3.65 -21.76
C VAL A 142 8.70 2.88 -20.98
N ARG A 143 9.81 2.50 -21.61
CA ARG A 143 10.91 1.78 -20.94
C ARG A 143 11.49 2.60 -19.79
N ASN A 144 11.74 3.88 -20.01
CA ASN A 144 12.29 4.77 -18.98
C ASN A 144 11.33 4.91 -17.79
N GLU A 145 10.03 5.04 -18.07
CA GLU A 145 8.99 5.11 -17.05
C GLU A 145 8.90 3.79 -16.26
N LEU A 146 8.86 2.64 -16.95
CA LEU A 146 8.84 1.32 -16.31
C LEU A 146 10.07 1.08 -15.43
N ASN A 147 11.27 1.40 -15.94
CA ASN A 147 12.52 1.28 -15.18
C ASN A 147 12.48 2.12 -13.90
N PHE A 148 11.94 3.33 -14.00
CA PHE A 148 11.75 4.20 -12.84
C PHE A 148 10.76 3.59 -11.85
N THR A 149 9.57 3.21 -12.30
CA THR A 149 8.52 2.65 -11.44
C THR A 149 8.98 1.37 -10.76
N VAL A 150 9.65 0.46 -11.48
CA VAL A 150 10.23 -0.78 -10.92
C VAL A 150 11.27 -0.48 -9.85
N SER A 151 12.17 0.47 -10.10
CA SER A 151 13.17 0.89 -9.10
C SER A 151 12.52 1.45 -7.85
N GLU A 152 11.47 2.26 -8.00
CA GLU A 152 10.77 2.87 -6.88
C GLU A 152 9.98 1.83 -6.07
N ILE A 153 9.33 0.87 -6.74
CA ILE A 153 8.69 -0.27 -6.08
C ILE A 153 9.71 -1.07 -5.28
N GLN A 154 10.87 -1.39 -5.86
CA GLN A 154 11.93 -2.13 -5.19
C GLN A 154 12.44 -1.39 -3.94
N TYR A 155 12.59 -0.07 -4.03
CA TYR A 155 12.92 0.75 -2.87
C TYR A 155 11.83 0.66 -1.79
N MET A 156 10.55 0.77 -2.16
CA MET A 156 9.44 0.65 -1.20
C MET A 156 9.36 -0.72 -0.54
N GLN A 157 9.62 -1.80 -1.28
CA GLN A 157 9.67 -3.17 -0.73
C GLN A 157 10.74 -3.30 0.37
N LYS A 158 11.91 -2.68 0.20
CA LYS A 158 12.98 -2.71 1.22
C LYS A 158 12.56 -1.96 2.50
N GLN A 159 11.75 -0.92 2.37
CA GLN A 159 11.32 -0.10 3.50
C GLN A 159 10.08 -0.66 4.22
N ILE A 160 9.18 -1.33 3.50
CA ILE A 160 7.84 -1.67 4.02
C ILE A 160 7.88 -2.64 5.21
N SER A 161 8.83 -3.57 5.24
CA SER A 161 9.01 -4.49 6.37
C SER A 161 9.35 -3.74 7.67
N THR A 162 10.17 -2.70 7.57
CA THR A 162 10.52 -1.82 8.69
C THR A 162 9.30 -1.02 9.14
N SER A 163 8.52 -0.48 8.20
CA SER A 163 7.27 0.22 8.50
C SER A 163 6.24 -0.68 9.20
N ILE A 164 6.08 -1.94 8.76
CA ILE A 164 5.20 -2.92 9.41
C ILE A 164 5.67 -3.23 10.84
N ARG A 165 6.99 -3.40 11.04
CA ARG A 165 7.53 -3.65 12.38
C ARG A 165 7.26 -2.46 13.31
N LYS A 166 7.55 -1.25 12.84
CA LYS A 166 7.30 0.00 13.57
C LYS A 166 5.82 0.18 13.89
N SER A 167 4.93 -0.08 12.94
CA SER A 167 3.49 0.07 13.16
C SER A 167 2.97 -0.91 14.22
N LYS A 168 3.44 -2.17 14.24
CA LYS A 168 3.11 -3.14 15.28
C LYS A 168 3.59 -2.72 16.66
N GLU A 169 4.83 -2.26 16.76
CA GLU A 169 5.39 -1.76 18.02
C GLU A 169 4.60 -0.55 18.53
N LEU A 170 4.36 0.44 17.66
CA LEU A 170 3.62 1.64 18.02
C LEU A 170 2.17 1.31 18.40
N PHE A 171 1.49 0.42 17.66
CA PHE A 171 0.12 0.01 17.96
C PHE A 171 -0.01 -0.54 19.38
N SER A 172 0.92 -1.39 19.81
CA SER A 172 0.92 -1.93 21.18
C SER A 172 1.07 -0.87 22.27
N ARG A 173 1.72 0.27 21.96
CA ARG A 173 1.91 1.39 22.87
C ARG A 173 0.71 2.34 22.89
N LEU A 174 0.10 2.58 21.73
CA LEU A 174 -1.05 3.46 21.57
C LEU A 174 -2.35 2.81 22.05
N TYR A 175 -2.46 1.50 21.84
CA TYR A 175 -3.62 0.69 22.20
C TYR A 175 -3.15 -0.48 23.09
N PRO A 176 -2.67 -0.18 24.32
CA PRO A 176 -2.28 -1.23 25.24
C PRO A 176 -3.47 -2.16 25.45
N ALA A 177 -3.24 -3.46 25.38
CA ALA A 177 -4.26 -4.45 25.69
C ALA A 177 -4.85 -4.08 27.05
N GLU A 178 -6.18 -3.88 27.11
CA GLU A 178 -6.86 -3.56 28.36
C GLU A 178 -6.37 -4.55 29.43
N PRO A 179 -5.86 -4.07 30.58
CA PRO A 179 -5.36 -4.96 31.60
C PRO A 179 -6.48 -5.93 31.92
N LYS A 180 -6.25 -7.25 31.72
CA LYS A 180 -7.24 -8.33 31.83
C LYS A 180 -8.20 -8.00 32.97
N GLN A 181 -9.33 -7.40 32.61
CA GLN A 181 -10.17 -6.72 33.57
C GLN A 181 -10.80 -7.84 34.37
N LYS A 182 -10.43 -7.95 35.66
CA LYS A 182 -11.06 -8.89 36.58
C LYS A 182 -12.58 -8.73 36.43
N ASN A 183 -13.20 -9.73 35.79
CA ASN A 183 -14.62 -9.93 35.53
C ASN A 183 -15.51 -8.76 35.98
N THR A 184 -15.38 -7.62 35.32
CA THR A 184 -16.31 -6.52 35.51
C THR A 184 -17.36 -6.70 34.44
N ILE A 185 -18.54 -7.09 34.89
CA ILE A 185 -19.70 -7.38 34.06
C ILE A 185 -20.18 -6.06 33.44
N THR A 186 -19.56 -5.68 32.34
CA THR A 186 -19.96 -4.52 31.54
C THR A 186 -20.86 -5.01 30.41
N ALA A 187 -21.95 -4.30 30.16
CA ALA A 187 -23.04 -4.65 29.26
C ALA A 187 -22.56 -5.27 27.91
N THR A 188 -23.25 -6.35 27.55
CA THR A 188 -22.95 -7.38 26.55
C THR A 188 -22.74 -6.88 25.12
N LYS A 189 -21.51 -6.47 24.78
CA LYS A 189 -20.99 -6.70 23.42
C LYS A 189 -20.29 -8.05 23.39
N LEU A 190 -20.70 -8.93 22.47
CA LEU A 190 -19.97 -10.18 22.22
C LEU A 190 -18.59 -9.83 21.70
N LYS A 191 -17.56 -9.86 22.56
CA LYS A 191 -16.17 -9.77 22.12
C LYS A 191 -15.78 -11.18 21.66
N ILE A 192 -15.77 -11.39 20.34
CA ILE A 192 -15.25 -12.62 19.75
C ILE A 192 -13.76 -12.41 19.51
N HIS A 193 -12.93 -13.23 20.16
CA HIS A 193 -11.51 -13.32 19.83
C HIS A 193 -11.32 -14.38 18.74
N ASN A 194 -10.42 -14.12 17.79
CA ASN A 194 -10.05 -15.10 16.79
C ASN A 194 -9.27 -16.24 17.48
N PRO A 195 -9.76 -17.50 17.46
CA PRO A 195 -9.04 -18.61 18.07
C PRO A 195 -7.77 -19.01 17.31
N HIS A 196 -7.62 -18.55 16.07
CA HIS A 196 -6.47 -18.87 15.22
C HIS A 196 -5.47 -17.71 15.20
N GLU A 197 -4.36 -17.81 15.94
CA GLU A 197 -3.35 -16.74 16.05
C GLU A 197 -2.69 -16.40 14.69
N ASN A 198 -2.55 -17.39 13.81
CA ASN A 198 -1.77 -17.29 12.57
C ASN A 198 -2.62 -17.11 11.32
N LYS A 199 -3.94 -17.06 11.43
CA LYS A 199 -4.86 -16.94 10.29
C LYS A 199 -5.94 -15.91 10.57
N PRO A 200 -6.23 -15.00 9.63
CA PRO A 200 -7.33 -14.05 9.80
C PRO A 200 -8.67 -14.78 9.84
N LEU A 201 -9.56 -14.37 10.74
CA LEU A 201 -10.94 -14.81 10.77
C LEU A 201 -11.78 -13.95 9.82
N PHE A 202 -12.47 -14.58 8.88
CA PHE A 202 -13.33 -13.88 7.92
C PHE A 202 -14.78 -13.89 8.39
N LEU A 203 -15.40 -12.72 8.44
CA LEU A 203 -16.83 -12.57 8.67
C LEU A 203 -17.53 -12.38 7.33
N SER A 204 -18.62 -13.10 7.12
CA SER A 204 -19.40 -13.08 5.88
C SER A 204 -20.46 -12.00 5.92
N SER A 205 -20.84 -11.48 4.76
CA SER A 205 -21.94 -10.51 4.64
C SER A 205 -23.30 -11.20 4.80
N ALA A 206 -24.37 -10.40 4.92
CA ALA A 206 -25.72 -10.94 5.00
C ALA A 206 -26.16 -11.63 3.69
N GLU A 207 -25.59 -11.21 2.57
CA GLU A 207 -25.92 -11.66 1.21
C GLU A 207 -25.16 -12.93 0.78
N ASP A 208 -24.11 -13.31 1.52
CA ASP A 208 -23.29 -14.48 1.19
C ASP A 208 -24.09 -15.80 1.32
N GLN A 209 -23.80 -16.75 0.42
CA GLN A 209 -24.38 -18.09 0.45
C GLN A 209 -23.72 -18.93 1.55
N CYS A 210 -24.54 -19.48 2.44
CA CYS A 210 -24.08 -20.27 3.58
C CYS A 210 -24.78 -21.63 3.63
N TYR A 211 -24.05 -22.69 3.97
CA TYR A 211 -24.49 -24.08 3.75
C TYR A 211 -24.42 -24.97 4.98
N ALA A 212 -23.83 -24.50 6.10
CA ALA A 212 -23.78 -25.27 7.35
C ALA A 212 -24.09 -24.38 8.54
N SER A 213 -25.22 -24.62 9.23
CA SER A 213 -25.59 -23.90 10.46
C SER A 213 -25.34 -24.75 11.69
N ARG A 214 -24.47 -24.31 12.59
CA ARG A 214 -24.41 -24.82 13.97
C ARG A 214 -25.22 -23.89 14.87
N ALA A 215 -25.97 -24.46 15.81
CA ALA A 215 -26.83 -23.70 16.71
C ALA A 215 -26.39 -23.95 18.15
N TYR A 216 -26.03 -22.88 18.84
CA TYR A 216 -25.57 -22.91 20.23
C TYR A 216 -26.58 -22.19 21.10
N ARG A 217 -27.14 -22.90 22.08
CA ARG A 217 -28.05 -22.30 23.06
C ARG A 217 -27.22 -21.64 24.15
N GLN A 218 -27.35 -20.33 24.26
CA GLN A 218 -26.68 -19.50 25.27
C GLN A 218 -27.72 -19.07 26.31
N TRP A 219 -27.38 -19.29 27.58
CA TRP A 219 -28.19 -18.84 28.71
C TRP A 219 -27.76 -17.44 29.15
N PHE A 220 -28.70 -16.64 29.60
CA PHE A 220 -28.45 -15.29 30.09
C PHE A 220 -29.20 -15.05 31.40
N ILE A 221 -28.61 -14.30 32.34
CA ILE A 221 -29.28 -13.78 33.53
C ILE A 221 -29.62 -12.30 33.37
N LEU A 222 -30.41 -11.75 34.30
CA LEU A 222 -30.84 -10.35 34.31
C LEU A 222 -31.51 -9.95 32.99
N TYR A 223 -32.50 -10.72 32.55
CA TYR A 223 -33.30 -10.45 31.35
C TYR A 223 -32.47 -10.35 30.06
N GLY A 224 -31.39 -11.12 29.96
CA GLY A 224 -30.54 -11.13 28.76
C GLY A 224 -29.29 -10.26 28.86
N SER A 225 -29.05 -9.61 30.00
CA SER A 225 -27.96 -8.63 30.16
C SER A 225 -26.60 -9.26 30.40
N ILE A 226 -26.54 -10.51 30.90
CA ILE A 226 -25.28 -11.20 31.22
C ILE A 226 -25.35 -12.63 30.72
N ARG A 227 -24.33 -13.07 29.97
CA ARG A 227 -24.22 -14.47 29.52
C ARG A 227 -23.76 -15.38 30.64
N MET A 228 -24.34 -16.58 30.68
CA MET A 228 -23.87 -17.70 31.48
C MET A 228 -23.18 -18.72 30.59
N GLY A 229 -21.94 -19.06 30.93
CA GLY A 229 -21.12 -20.05 30.23
C GLY A 229 -20.41 -19.47 29.00
N ASP A 230 -19.20 -19.94 28.77
CA ASP A 230 -18.45 -19.65 27.55
C ASP A 230 -18.62 -20.81 26.58
N THR A 231 -18.96 -20.52 25.32
CA THR A 231 -18.88 -21.52 24.26
C THR A 231 -17.44 -21.52 23.75
N PRO A 232 -16.73 -22.66 23.73
CA PRO A 232 -15.35 -22.69 23.24
C PRO A 232 -15.29 -22.17 21.80
N LEU A 233 -14.38 -21.23 21.55
CA LEU A 233 -14.27 -20.54 20.26
C LEU A 233 -13.86 -21.51 19.15
N GLU A 234 -13.14 -22.57 19.49
CA GLU A 234 -12.72 -23.64 18.58
C GLU A 234 -13.93 -24.45 18.05
N GLU A 235 -15.01 -24.52 18.83
CA GLU A 235 -16.25 -25.16 18.41
C GLU A 235 -17.08 -24.24 17.49
N LEU A 236 -17.04 -22.94 17.77
CA LEU A 236 -17.65 -21.89 16.94
C LEU A 236 -16.92 -21.73 15.59
N PHE A 237 -15.60 -21.91 15.56
CA PHE A 237 -14.73 -21.69 14.40
C PHE A 237 -13.84 -22.90 14.08
N PRO A 238 -14.42 -24.02 13.65
CA PRO A 238 -13.69 -25.27 13.46
C PRO A 238 -12.64 -25.20 12.33
N ASP A 239 -12.94 -24.48 11.25
CA ASP A 239 -12.06 -24.34 10.09
C ASP A 239 -11.58 -22.87 9.96
N PRO A 240 -10.27 -22.59 10.06
CA PRO A 240 -9.74 -21.25 9.85
C PRO A 240 -9.78 -20.79 8.39
N ASN A 241 -10.05 -21.70 7.45
CA ASN A 241 -10.13 -21.39 6.04
C ASN A 241 -11.56 -21.08 5.57
N GLN A 242 -12.53 -20.96 6.48
CA GLN A 242 -13.92 -20.60 6.15
C GLN A 242 -14.26 -19.19 6.65
N SER A 243 -15.25 -18.58 6.01
CA SER A 243 -15.87 -17.36 6.50
C SER A 243 -17.16 -17.72 7.24
N TYR A 244 -17.48 -16.95 8.29
CA TYR A 244 -18.59 -17.28 9.17
C TYR A 244 -19.58 -16.12 9.28
N ARG A 245 -20.86 -16.45 9.41
CA ARG A 245 -21.93 -15.50 9.71
C ARG A 245 -22.55 -15.79 11.07
N PHE A 246 -22.73 -14.74 11.85
CA PHE A 246 -23.35 -14.79 13.17
C PHE A 246 -24.77 -14.30 13.10
N GLU A 247 -25.69 -15.12 13.59
CA GLU A 247 -27.09 -14.73 13.72
C GLU A 247 -27.62 -15.09 15.10
N GLU A 248 -28.08 -14.09 15.85
CA GLU A 248 -28.74 -14.31 17.13
C GLU A 248 -30.25 -14.38 16.89
N LYS A 249 -30.83 -15.58 17.05
CA LYS A 249 -32.26 -15.81 16.85
C LYS A 249 -32.91 -16.34 18.13
N THR A 250 -34.04 -15.75 18.49
CA THR A 250 -34.92 -16.29 19.53
C THR A 250 -35.78 -17.37 18.90
N THR A 251 -35.59 -18.63 19.29
CA THR A 251 -36.48 -19.71 18.85
C THR A 251 -37.76 -19.74 19.67
N ILE A 252 -38.81 -20.41 19.18
CA ILE A 252 -40.08 -20.59 19.92
C ILE A 252 -39.82 -21.27 21.27
N VAL A 253 -38.89 -22.23 21.30
CA VAL A 253 -38.50 -22.93 22.53
C VAL A 253 -37.81 -21.96 23.50
N ASP A 254 -36.96 -21.07 23.00
CA ASP A 254 -36.28 -20.08 23.83
C ASP A 254 -37.26 -19.06 24.44
N PHE A 255 -38.28 -18.69 23.65
CA PHE A 255 -39.37 -17.83 24.10
C PHE A 255 -40.20 -18.51 25.19
N ALA A 256 -40.54 -19.79 25.02
CA ALA A 256 -41.26 -20.56 26.04
C ALA A 256 -40.47 -20.64 27.35
N TYR A 257 -39.17 -20.99 27.31
CA TYR A 257 -38.33 -21.00 28.50
C TYR A 257 -38.26 -19.63 29.18
N THR A 258 -38.15 -18.56 28.40
CA THR A 258 -38.12 -17.20 28.92
C THR A 258 -39.41 -16.83 29.64
N ILE A 259 -40.59 -17.17 29.11
CA ILE A 259 -41.86 -16.90 29.80
C ILE A 259 -41.96 -17.66 31.13
N PHE A 260 -41.56 -18.94 31.16
CA PHE A 260 -41.68 -19.75 32.37
C PHE A 260 -40.66 -19.38 33.46
N PHE A 261 -39.41 -19.12 33.08
CA PHE A 261 -38.33 -18.95 34.04
C PHE A 261 -37.95 -17.49 34.32
N ALA A 262 -38.15 -16.55 33.39
CA ALA A 262 -37.74 -15.16 33.59
C ALA A 262 -38.41 -14.48 34.80
N PRO A 263 -39.71 -14.68 35.10
CA PRO A 263 -40.34 -14.07 36.27
C PRO A 263 -39.74 -14.55 37.60
N LEU A 264 -39.26 -15.79 37.63
CA LEU A 264 -38.77 -16.45 38.85
C LEU A 264 -37.26 -16.27 39.05
N THR A 265 -36.50 -16.29 37.96
CA THR A 265 -35.04 -16.43 38.01
C THR A 265 -34.30 -15.35 37.25
N THR A 266 -35.00 -14.49 36.48
CA THR A 266 -34.44 -13.55 35.50
C THR A 266 -33.60 -14.20 34.39
N ILE A 267 -33.69 -15.54 34.27
CA ILE A 267 -32.96 -16.32 33.27
C ILE A 267 -33.72 -16.29 31.95
N THR A 268 -32.99 -16.02 30.86
CA THR A 268 -33.49 -16.05 29.49
C THR A 268 -32.57 -16.91 28.63
N THR A 269 -33.07 -17.40 27.51
CA THR A 269 -32.28 -18.20 26.56
C THR A 269 -32.30 -17.55 25.20
N LYS A 270 -31.19 -17.64 24.47
CA LYS A 270 -31.14 -17.29 23.06
C LYS A 270 -30.29 -18.30 22.31
N THR A 271 -30.60 -18.51 21.04
CA THR A 271 -29.83 -19.39 20.17
C THR A 271 -28.93 -18.57 19.25
N ILE A 272 -27.63 -18.81 19.32
CA ILE A 272 -26.62 -18.25 18.41
C ILE A 272 -26.45 -19.26 17.28
N ARG A 273 -26.76 -18.84 16.05
CA ARG A 273 -26.47 -19.61 14.84
C ARG A 273 -25.17 -19.11 14.24
N VAL A 274 -24.28 -20.05 13.97
CA VAL A 274 -23.04 -19.81 13.24
C VAL A 274 -23.12 -20.57 11.94
N ASP A 275 -23.19 -19.81 10.86
CA ASP A 275 -23.21 -20.36 9.51
C ASP A 275 -21.83 -20.28 8.88
N ALA A 276 -21.37 -21.36 8.25
CA ALA A 276 -20.22 -21.33 7.34
C ALA A 276 -20.67 -20.87 5.95
N CYS A 277 -19.94 -19.93 5.37
CA CYS A 277 -20.29 -19.30 4.09
C CYS A 277 -19.10 -19.31 3.13
N ASP A 278 -19.42 -19.15 1.84
CA ASP A 278 -18.42 -18.87 0.81
C ASP A 278 -18.44 -17.37 0.51
N SER A 279 -17.64 -16.59 1.24
CA SER A 279 -17.52 -15.15 0.98
C SER A 279 -16.58 -14.85 -0.19
N ALA A 280 -16.91 -13.83 -0.98
CA ALA A 280 -16.02 -13.32 -2.02
C ALA A 280 -14.66 -12.86 -1.45
N SER A 281 -14.68 -12.28 -0.25
CA SER A 281 -13.47 -11.83 0.46
C SER A 281 -12.51 -12.97 0.80
N LEU A 282 -13.04 -14.16 1.13
CA LEU A 282 -12.25 -15.34 1.39
C LEU A 282 -11.66 -15.91 0.10
N ALA A 283 -12.43 -15.91 -1.00
CA ALA A 283 -11.94 -16.35 -2.30
C ALA A 283 -10.77 -15.48 -2.79
N ASP A 284 -10.89 -14.15 -2.65
CA ASP A 284 -9.83 -13.21 -2.98
C ASP A 284 -8.58 -13.44 -2.12
N TYR A 285 -8.76 -13.65 -0.81
CA TYR A 285 -7.65 -13.95 0.09
C TYR A 285 -6.93 -15.26 -0.26
N ARG A 286 -7.67 -16.34 -0.55
CA ARG A 286 -7.09 -17.63 -0.97
C ARG A 286 -6.28 -17.46 -2.25
N LYS A 287 -6.82 -16.75 -3.25
CA LYS A 287 -6.12 -16.47 -4.51
C LYS A 287 -4.82 -15.71 -4.28
N LEU A 288 -4.85 -14.69 -3.40
CA LEU A 288 -3.64 -13.95 -3.03
C LEU A 288 -2.60 -14.83 -2.32
N GLN A 289 -3.05 -15.79 -1.51
CA GLN A 289 -2.15 -16.69 -0.79
C GLN A 289 -1.51 -17.73 -1.72
N GLU A 290 -2.27 -18.28 -2.66
CA GLU A 290 -1.75 -19.16 -3.73
C GLU A 290 -0.73 -18.43 -4.61
N GLU A 291 -1.03 -17.18 -5.04
CA GLU A 291 -0.10 -16.35 -5.79
C GLU A 291 1.21 -16.09 -5.00
N ARG A 292 1.10 -15.83 -3.68
CA ARG A 292 2.28 -15.63 -2.82
C ARG A 292 3.12 -16.89 -2.69
N ASP A 293 2.49 -18.06 -2.50
CA ASP A 293 3.23 -19.31 -2.32
C ASP A 293 3.88 -19.74 -3.64
N LEU A 294 3.20 -19.56 -4.77
CA LEU A 294 3.80 -19.70 -6.10
C LEU A 294 5.02 -18.78 -6.26
N TYR A 295 4.90 -17.51 -5.88
CA TYR A 295 6.02 -16.57 -5.97
C TYR A 295 7.22 -16.98 -5.11
N LYS A 296 7.00 -17.46 -3.88
CA LYS A 296 8.08 -17.99 -3.04
C LYS A 296 8.79 -19.17 -3.69
N THR A 297 8.04 -20.06 -4.37
CA THR A 297 8.65 -21.19 -5.09
C THR A 297 9.48 -20.72 -6.28
N LEU A 298 8.98 -19.75 -7.06
CA LEU A 298 9.72 -19.17 -8.18
C LEU A 298 11.00 -18.45 -7.72
N LEU A 299 10.94 -17.71 -6.61
CA LEU A 299 12.12 -17.08 -6.01
C LEU A 299 13.14 -18.11 -5.52
N ALA A 300 12.69 -19.22 -4.93
CA ALA A 300 13.57 -20.29 -4.50
C ALA A 300 14.26 -20.96 -5.69
N GLN A 301 13.50 -21.24 -6.77
CA GLN A 301 14.04 -21.78 -8.02
C GLN A 301 15.06 -20.83 -8.65
N LYS A 302 14.73 -19.55 -8.75
CA LYS A 302 15.64 -18.54 -9.31
C LYS A 302 16.95 -18.44 -8.51
N LYS A 303 16.89 -18.47 -7.18
CA LYS A 303 18.09 -18.52 -6.33
C LYS A 303 18.92 -19.78 -6.54
N GLU A 304 18.26 -20.91 -6.78
CA GLU A 304 18.94 -22.17 -7.07
C GLU A 304 19.64 -22.14 -8.44
N GLU A 305 19.00 -21.53 -9.45
CA GLU A 305 19.57 -21.29 -10.78
C GLU A 305 20.73 -20.29 -10.74
N GLU A 306 20.60 -19.19 -10.01
CA GLU A 306 21.68 -18.22 -9.78
C GLU A 306 22.89 -18.88 -9.10
N ASN A 307 22.67 -19.71 -8.07
CA ASN A 307 23.75 -20.47 -7.43
C ASN A 307 24.40 -21.49 -8.39
N LYS A 308 23.61 -22.18 -9.23
CA LYS A 308 24.17 -23.11 -10.23
C LYS A 308 24.97 -22.38 -11.31
N THR A 309 24.53 -21.19 -11.71
CA THR A 309 25.22 -20.37 -12.72
C THR A 309 26.51 -19.77 -12.16
N ALA A 310 26.51 -19.32 -10.89
CA ALA A 310 27.70 -18.82 -10.21
C ALA A 310 28.78 -19.90 -10.01
N VAL A 311 28.40 -21.17 -9.82
CA VAL A 311 29.34 -22.29 -9.74
C VAL A 311 29.98 -22.60 -11.11
N VAL A 312 29.24 -22.39 -12.21
CA VAL A 312 29.76 -22.60 -13.58
C VAL A 312 30.61 -21.41 -14.06
N GLU A 313 30.28 -20.18 -13.66
CA GLU A 313 31.10 -18.99 -13.96
C GLU A 313 32.41 -18.91 -13.15
N ALA A 314 32.48 -19.56 -11.98
CA ALA A 314 33.69 -19.62 -11.17
C ALA A 314 34.83 -20.46 -11.80
N GLU A 315 34.54 -21.29 -12.81
CA GLU A 315 35.55 -22.10 -13.51
C GLU A 315 36.11 -21.46 -14.79
N THR A 316 35.56 -20.33 -15.30
CA THR A 316 35.96 -19.82 -16.64
C THR A 316 36.07 -18.30 -16.81
N ARG A 317 36.39 -17.50 -15.78
CA ARG A 317 36.69 -16.07 -16.04
C ARG A 317 37.65 -15.44 -15.04
N GLU A 318 38.80 -15.01 -15.54
CA GLU A 318 39.59 -13.94 -14.91
C GLU A 318 38.70 -12.70 -14.80
N VAL A 319 38.55 -12.22 -13.57
CA VAL A 319 37.71 -11.10 -13.15
C VAL A 319 38.29 -9.79 -13.70
N PRO A 320 37.58 -9.05 -14.57
CA PRO A 320 37.74 -7.60 -14.62
C PRO A 320 36.95 -7.02 -13.44
N GLU A 321 37.60 -6.23 -12.59
CA GLU A 321 36.94 -5.45 -11.55
C GLU A 321 35.87 -4.56 -12.19
N GLU A 322 34.59 -4.94 -12.08
CA GLU A 322 33.48 -4.07 -12.42
C GLU A 322 33.43 -2.95 -11.37
N GLU A 323 33.91 -1.77 -11.76
CA GLU A 323 33.73 -0.54 -10.98
C GLU A 323 32.22 -0.28 -10.80
N SER A 324 31.73 -0.56 -9.61
CA SER A 324 30.33 -0.38 -9.24
C SER A 324 29.98 1.12 -9.23
N PHE A 325 29.16 1.57 -10.18
CA PHE A 325 28.57 2.90 -10.18
C PHE A 325 27.10 2.82 -9.72
N TYR A 326 26.59 3.89 -9.11
CA TYR A 326 25.16 4.03 -8.84
C TYR A 326 24.63 5.36 -9.36
N MET A 327 23.33 5.41 -9.66
CA MET A 327 22.68 6.61 -10.19
C MET A 327 22.20 7.49 -9.05
N LYS A 328 22.78 8.67 -8.86
CA LYS A 328 22.36 9.65 -7.84
C LYS A 328 21.48 10.71 -8.49
N ARG A 329 20.35 11.04 -7.83
CA ARG A 329 19.52 12.19 -8.23
C ARG A 329 20.17 13.46 -7.73
N VAL A 330 20.34 14.43 -8.62
CA VAL A 330 20.86 15.76 -8.31
C VAL A 330 19.89 16.81 -8.81
N ALA A 331 19.80 17.93 -8.09
CA ALA A 331 19.02 19.08 -8.49
C ALA A 331 19.88 19.98 -9.39
N MET A 332 19.37 20.28 -10.58
CA MET A 332 19.81 21.38 -11.42
C MET A 332 18.92 22.58 -11.14
N ILE A 333 19.47 23.59 -10.48
CA ILE A 333 18.79 24.84 -10.16
C ILE A 333 19.29 25.91 -11.14
N GLN A 334 18.38 26.44 -11.95
CA GLN A 334 18.59 27.57 -12.82
C GLN A 334 18.22 28.84 -12.05
N LEU A 335 19.17 29.75 -11.93
CA LEU A 335 19.02 31.05 -11.28
C LEU A 335 18.51 32.10 -12.26
N ASN A 336 17.98 33.21 -11.75
CA ASN A 336 17.42 34.31 -12.54
C ASN A 336 18.44 34.99 -13.46
N ASP A 337 19.73 34.91 -13.12
CA ASP A 337 20.84 35.40 -13.95
C ASP A 337 21.18 34.46 -15.12
N GLY A 338 20.49 33.32 -15.23
CA GLY A 338 20.75 32.27 -16.22
C GLY A 338 21.79 31.24 -15.81
N THR A 339 22.42 31.40 -14.63
CA THR A 339 23.40 30.44 -14.11
C THR A 339 22.71 29.14 -13.72
N VAL A 340 23.28 28.00 -14.11
CA VAL A 340 22.78 26.68 -13.73
C VAL A 340 23.76 26.05 -12.76
N ILE A 341 23.28 25.73 -11.57
CA ILE A 341 24.04 25.05 -10.52
C ILE A 341 23.48 23.65 -10.29
N GLN A 342 24.36 22.69 -10.07
CA GLN A 342 24.01 21.28 -9.92
C GLN A 342 24.54 20.75 -8.60
N GLY A 343 23.68 20.14 -7.79
CA GLY A 343 24.08 19.59 -6.49
C GLY A 343 23.00 18.79 -5.79
N ASP A 344 23.35 18.27 -4.62
CA ASP A 344 22.47 17.47 -3.76
C ASP A 344 21.76 18.40 -2.75
N ILE A 345 20.44 18.35 -2.65
CA ILE A 345 19.70 19.21 -1.71
C ILE A 345 19.79 18.60 -0.32
N LYS A 346 20.47 19.29 0.62
CA LYS A 346 20.62 18.82 2.01
C LYS A 346 19.47 19.27 2.90
N SER A 347 18.99 20.50 2.71
CA SER A 347 17.91 21.05 3.52
C SER A 347 17.15 22.13 2.75
N PHE A 348 15.92 22.36 3.20
CA PHE A 348 15.00 23.34 2.63
C PHE A 348 14.40 24.17 3.77
N SER A 349 14.58 25.48 3.70
CA SER A 349 13.98 26.45 4.61
C SER A 349 12.88 27.23 3.90
N LEU A 350 12.16 28.12 4.59
CA LEU A 350 11.16 28.98 3.94
C LEU A 350 11.78 29.86 2.85
N GLU A 351 12.98 30.41 3.10
CA GLU A 351 13.62 31.41 2.24
C GLU A 351 14.82 30.87 1.44
N THR A 352 15.42 29.77 1.88
CA THR A 352 16.68 29.25 1.30
C THR A 352 16.64 27.76 1.00
N ILE A 353 17.48 27.33 0.05
CA ILE A 353 17.78 25.93 -0.26
C ILE A 353 19.29 25.73 -0.02
N THR A 354 19.65 24.70 0.74
CA THR A 354 21.06 24.32 0.94
C THR A 354 21.44 23.20 -0.02
N LEU A 355 22.37 23.49 -0.93
CA LEU A 355 22.88 22.56 -1.93
C LEU A 355 24.30 22.12 -1.58
N GLU A 356 24.60 20.83 -1.65
CA GLU A 356 25.96 20.32 -1.62
C GLU A 356 26.48 20.12 -3.05
N MET A 357 27.56 20.80 -3.40
CA MET A 357 28.22 20.73 -4.70
C MET A 357 29.69 20.37 -4.48
N ALA A 358 30.13 19.21 -4.98
CA ALA A 358 31.51 18.75 -4.86
C ALA A 358 32.08 18.77 -3.42
N GLY A 359 31.24 18.50 -2.41
CA GLY A 359 31.60 18.50 -0.99
C GLY A 359 31.51 19.86 -0.28
N GLU A 360 31.15 20.92 -1.00
CA GLU A 360 30.87 22.23 -0.40
C GLU A 360 29.37 22.51 -0.32
N THR A 361 28.92 23.01 0.83
CA THR A 361 27.52 23.43 1.03
C THR A 361 27.34 24.89 0.67
N ARG A 362 26.41 25.17 -0.26
CA ARG A 362 26.03 26.51 -0.68
C ARG A 362 24.55 26.77 -0.37
N ASN A 363 24.28 27.89 0.29
CA ASN A 363 22.91 28.35 0.53
C ASN A 363 22.48 29.27 -0.62
N ILE A 364 21.32 28.98 -1.21
CA ILE A 364 20.74 29.73 -2.31
C ILE A 364 19.40 30.29 -1.84
N GLU A 365 19.19 31.59 -2.02
CA GLU A 365 17.91 32.23 -1.74
C GLU A 365 16.90 31.86 -2.82
N LYS A 366 15.69 31.47 -2.44
CA LYS A 366 14.66 31.05 -3.39
C LYS A 366 14.22 32.16 -4.34
N GLN A 367 14.36 33.42 -3.93
CA GLN A 367 14.06 34.57 -4.78
C GLN A 367 14.98 34.65 -6.01
N GLN A 368 16.16 34.03 -5.94
CA GLN A 368 17.13 33.98 -7.02
C GLN A 368 16.90 32.79 -7.97
N ILE A 369 15.97 31.89 -7.66
CA ILE A 369 15.73 30.65 -8.40
C ILE A 369 14.62 30.86 -9.42
N ASP A 370 14.95 30.68 -10.70
CA ASP A 370 13.98 30.68 -11.80
C ASP A 370 13.32 29.29 -11.93
N ARG A 371 14.13 28.23 -11.95
CA ARG A 371 13.64 26.87 -12.18
C ARG A 371 14.48 25.80 -11.52
N ILE A 372 13.82 24.76 -10.99
CA ILE A 372 14.49 23.54 -10.47
C ILE A 372 14.12 22.35 -11.37
N ARG A 373 15.11 21.57 -11.80
CA ARG A 373 14.93 20.30 -12.50
C ARG A 373 15.77 19.23 -11.83
N TYR A 374 15.25 18.01 -11.73
CA TYR A 374 16.01 16.88 -11.20
C TYR A 374 16.58 16.05 -12.34
N THR A 375 17.88 15.76 -12.30
CA THR A 375 18.55 14.90 -13.26
C THR A 375 19.26 13.75 -12.53
N ARG A 376 19.57 12.68 -13.27
CA ARG A 376 20.35 11.56 -12.73
C ARG A 376 21.76 11.63 -13.29
N ILE A 377 22.74 11.54 -12.41
CA ILE A 377 24.15 11.41 -12.79
C ILE A 377 24.68 10.07 -12.31
N LYS A 378 25.61 9.50 -13.07
CA LYS A 378 26.42 8.38 -12.60
C LYS A 378 27.40 8.92 -11.57
N VAL A 379 27.46 8.27 -10.41
CA VAL A 379 28.46 8.55 -9.39
C VAL A 379 29.21 7.27 -9.05
N ASP A 380 30.48 7.43 -8.71
CA ASP A 380 31.33 6.36 -8.19
C ASP A 380 30.90 5.98 -6.76
N THR A 381 31.53 4.94 -6.20
CA THR A 381 31.29 4.52 -4.80
C THR A 381 31.60 5.61 -3.78
N GLU A 382 32.42 6.61 -4.12
CA GLU A 382 32.74 7.75 -3.27
C GLU A 382 31.72 8.91 -3.40
N GLY A 383 30.74 8.79 -4.30
CA GLY A 383 29.71 9.79 -4.54
C GLY A 383 30.14 10.95 -5.44
N LYS A 384 31.29 10.83 -6.12
CA LYS A 384 31.75 11.81 -7.10
C LYS A 384 31.12 11.53 -8.47
N PRO A 385 30.70 12.58 -9.21
CA PRO A 385 30.19 12.43 -10.56
C PRO A 385 31.25 11.81 -11.49
N ILE A 386 30.84 10.79 -12.26
CA ILE A 386 31.62 10.15 -13.34
C ILE A 386 31.33 10.82 -14.68
#